data_AF-A0A8T4X9K5-F1
#
_entry.id   AF-A0A8T4X9K5-F1
#
_cell.length_a   1.000
_cell.length_b   1.000
_cell.length_c   1.000
_cell.angle_alpha   90.00
_cell.angle_beta   90.00
_cell.angle_gamma   90.00
#
_symmetry.space_group_name_H-M   'P 1'
#
loop_
_entity.id
_entity.type
_entity.pdbx_description
1 polymer ?
#
loop_
_entity_poly.entity_id
_entity_poly.type
_entity_poly.pdbx_seq_one_letter_code
_entity_poly.pdbx_strand_id
1 'polypeptide(L)'
;MIIKKGQRKRIKCEICKNVKNATLIHAKKSFAKTWSNGIAGEVDTFVLHYRIGKHQHGTRSCKGSDKVQKREHDGLLNSEF
;
A
#
# COMPACT_ATOMS: atom_id res chain seq x y z
N MET A 1 -7.81 8.92 -8.00
CA MET A 1 -7.08 7.71 -8.43
C MET A 1 -7.95 6.50 -8.16
N ILE A 2 -8.26 5.67 -9.16
CA ILE A 2 -9.07 4.46 -8.98
C ILE A 2 -8.16 3.30 -8.57
N ILE A 3 -8.44 2.68 -7.41
CA ILE A 3 -7.71 1.51 -6.92
C ILE A 3 -8.53 0.27 -7.24
N LYS A 4 -7.95 -0.69 -7.98
CA LYS A 4 -8.60 -1.95 -8.36
C LYS A 4 -7.86 -3.16 -7.82
N LYS A 5 -8.59 -4.19 -7.37
CA LYS A 5 -8.00 -5.49 -7.01
C LYS A 5 -7.21 -6.06 -8.19
N GLY A 6 -6.01 -6.59 -7.91
CA GLY A 6 -5.14 -7.13 -8.95
C GLY A 6 -4.33 -6.08 -9.72
N GLN A 7 -4.52 -4.78 -9.43
CA GLN A 7 -3.73 -3.71 -10.04
C GLN A 7 -2.24 -3.89 -9.72
N ARG A 8 -1.42 -3.85 -10.77
CA ARG A 8 0.04 -3.84 -10.63
C ARG A 8 0.52 -2.41 -10.43
N LYS A 9 1.32 -2.19 -9.39
CA LYS A 9 1.94 -0.90 -9.09
C LYS A 9 3.40 -1.10 -8.73
N ARG A 10 4.23 -0.12 -9.07
CA ARG A 10 5.62 -0.06 -8.62
C ARG A 10 5.63 0.47 -7.18
N ILE A 11 6.06 -0.35 -6.23
CA ILE A 11 6.23 0.04 -4.84
C ILE A 11 7.67 -0.21 -4.39
N LYS A 12 8.14 0.56 -3.41
CA LYS A 12 9.43 0.34 -2.78
C LYS A 12 9.32 -0.85 -1.83
N CYS A 13 10.07 -1.92 -2.11
CA CYS A 13 10.17 -3.07 -1.23
C CYS A 13 10.72 -2.64 0.13
N GLU A 14 10.05 -2.97 1.21
CA GLU A 14 10.50 -2.63 2.56
C GLU A 14 11.82 -3.28 2.96
N ILE A 15 12.15 -4.44 2.39
CA ILE A 15 13.37 -5.20 2.69
C ILE A 15 14.57 -4.61 1.96
N CYS A 16 14.59 -4.68 0.62
CA CYS A 16 15.75 -4.26 -0.16
C CYS A 16 15.75 -2.77 -0.55
N LYS A 17 14.71 -2.02 -0.15
CA LYS A 17 14.51 -0.60 -0.47
C LYS A 17 14.51 -0.26 -1.97
N ASN A 18 14.43 -1.26 -2.85
CA ASN A 18 14.33 -1.07 -4.30
C ASN A 18 12.87 -1.03 -4.76
N VAL A 19 12.62 -0.29 -5.83
CA VAL A 19 11.31 -0.24 -6.48
C VAL A 19 11.07 -1.54 -7.24
N LYS A 20 9.97 -2.24 -6.92
CA LYS A 20 9.56 -3.51 -7.52
C LYS A 20 8.10 -3.47 -7.92
N ASN A 21 7.74 -4.30 -8.88
CA ASN A 21 6.35 -4.51 -9.24
C ASN A 21 5.65 -5.31 -8.13
N ALA A 22 4.49 -4.83 -7.72
CA ALA A 22 3.66 -5.48 -6.74
C ALA A 22 2.21 -5.48 -7.20
N THR A 23 1.48 -6.50 -6.78
CA THR A 23 0.06 -6.65 -7.10
C THR A 23 -0.74 -6.29 -5.86
N LEU A 24 -1.71 -5.39 -6.01
CA LEU A 24 -2.66 -5.11 -4.95
C LEU A 24 -3.56 -6.34 -4.73
N ILE A 25 -3.51 -6.91 -3.54
CA ILE A 25 -4.29 -8.12 -3.21
C ILE A 25 -5.47 -7.82 -2.28
N HIS A 26 -5.39 -6.76 -1.50
CA HIS A 26 -6.42 -6.34 -0.56
C HIS A 26 -6.34 -4.83 -0.35
N ALA A 27 -7.49 -4.17 -0.21
CA ALA A 27 -7.60 -2.79 0.22
C ALA A 27 -8.64 -2.72 1.34
N LYS A 28 -8.31 -2.04 2.42
CA LYS A 28 -9.23 -1.74 3.52
C LYS A 28 -9.40 -0.24 3.60
N LYS A 29 -10.65 0.22 3.51
CA LYS A 29 -11.01 1.60 3.81
C LYS A 29 -11.31 1.71 5.31
N SER A 30 -10.71 2.69 5.95
CA SER A 30 -10.93 3.13 7.32
C SER A 30 -11.14 4.64 7.31
N PHE A 31 -11.48 5.23 8.44
CA PHE A 31 -11.53 6.68 8.62
C PHE A 31 -10.67 7.05 9.83
N ALA A 32 -9.84 8.08 9.68
CA ALA A 32 -9.15 8.71 10.79
C ALA A 32 -9.94 9.96 11.18
N LYS A 33 -10.30 10.06 12.46
CA LYS A 33 -10.82 11.30 13.04
C LYS A 33 -9.66 12.28 13.17
N THR A 34 -9.76 13.42 12.52
CA THR A 34 -8.81 14.52 12.66
C THR A 34 -9.45 15.60 13.52
N TRP A 35 -8.66 16.20 14.40
CA TRP A 35 -9.09 17.35 15.18
C TRP A 35 -8.18 18.51 14.81
N SER A 36 -8.75 19.56 14.23
CA SER A 36 -7.99 20.78 13.92
C SER A 36 -8.88 21.99 14.23
N ASN A 37 -8.37 22.91 15.05
CA ASN A 37 -9.04 24.15 15.46
C ASN A 37 -10.51 23.97 15.95
N GLY A 38 -10.78 22.97 16.78
CA GLY A 38 -12.12 22.77 17.36
C GLY A 38 -13.14 22.13 16.41
N ILE A 39 -12.75 21.80 15.17
CA ILE A 39 -13.61 21.14 14.19
C ILE A 39 -13.18 19.67 14.10
N ALA A 40 -14.15 18.77 14.30
CA ALA A 40 -13.98 17.34 14.02
C ALA A 40 -14.08 17.12 12.51
N GLY A 41 -12.99 16.71 11.90
CA GLY A 41 -12.95 16.25 10.52
C GLY A 41 -12.86 14.73 10.46
N GLU A 42 -13.42 14.14 9.41
CA GLU A 42 -13.18 12.73 9.07
C GLU A 42 -12.38 12.70 7.78
N VAL A 43 -11.23 12.03 7.82
CA VAL A 43 -10.42 11.78 6.63
C VAL A 43 -10.45 10.28 6.37
N ASP A 44 -10.89 9.91 5.17
CA ASP A 44 -10.80 8.53 4.72
C ASP A 44 -9.32 8.10 4.64
N THR A 45 -9.01 6.97 5.28
CA THR A 45 -7.69 6.33 5.26
C THR A 45 -7.79 4.99 4.55
N PHE A 46 -6.83 4.70 3.68
CA PHE A 46 -6.80 3.47 2.91
C PHE A 46 -5.57 2.66 3.25
N VAL A 47 -5.78 1.45 3.77
CA VAL A 47 -4.72 0.47 4.00
C VAL A 47 -4.67 -0.46 2.81
N LEU A 48 -3.63 -0.32 1.99
CA LEU A 48 -3.42 -1.12 0.79
C LEU A 48 -2.40 -2.21 1.05
N HIS A 49 -2.78 -3.45 0.75
CA HIS A 49 -1.92 -4.63 0.88
C HIS A 49 -1.42 -5.06 -0.48
N TYR A 50 -0.11 -5.00 -0.65
CA TYR A 50 0.57 -5.37 -1.89
C TYR A 50 1.38 -6.64 -1.71
N ARG A 51 1.28 -7.56 -2.68
CA ARG A 51 2.16 -8.72 -2.77
C ARG A 51 3.28 -8.42 -3.75
N ILE A 52 4.51 -8.44 -3.27
CA ILE A 52 5.69 -8.43 -4.14
C ILE A 52 6.08 -9.88 -4.41
N GLY A 53 6.42 -10.19 -5.67
CA GLY A 53 7.00 -11.49 -5.99
C GLY A 53 8.39 -11.66 -5.38
N LYS A 54 8.83 -12.92 -5.25
CA LYS A 54 10.24 -13.23 -4.94
C LYS A 54 11.12 -12.51 -5.96
N HIS A 55 12.10 -11.76 -5.48
CA HIS A 55 13.04 -11.06 -6.34
C HIS A 55 14.44 -11.06 -5.75
N GLN A 56 15.44 -10.75 -6.57
CA GLN A 56 16.83 -10.66 -6.15
C GLN A 56 17.20 -9.22 -5.74
N HIS A 57 18.13 -9.14 -4.78
CA HIS A 57 18.88 -7.96 -4.39
C HIS A 57 20.37 -8.25 -4.70
N GLY A 58 20.86 -7.67 -5.80
CA GLY A 58 22.14 -8.07 -6.37
C GLY A 58 22.12 -9.54 -6.78
N THR A 59 23.08 -10.32 -6.29
CA THR A 59 23.18 -11.77 -6.55
C THR A 59 22.39 -12.64 -5.55
N ARG A 60 21.79 -12.05 -4.51
CA ARG A 60 21.11 -12.79 -3.44
C ARG A 60 19.60 -12.62 -3.52
N SER A 61 18.84 -13.66 -3.18
CA SER A 61 17.38 -13.55 -3.03
C SER A 61 17.02 -12.58 -1.91
N CYS A 62 16.10 -11.66 -2.17
CA CYS A 62 15.57 -10.74 -1.18
C CYS A 62 14.64 -11.52 -0.22
N LYS A 63 15.21 -12.04 0.86
CA LYS A 63 14.49 -12.86 1.86
C LYS A 63 13.38 -12.05 2.52
N GLY A 64 12.15 -12.56 2.50
CA GLY A 64 10.98 -11.87 3.03
C GLY A 64 10.36 -10.84 2.08
N SER A 65 10.86 -10.71 0.84
CA SER A 65 10.21 -9.88 -0.18
C SER A 65 8.83 -10.39 -0.60
N ASP A 66 8.60 -11.69 -0.48
CA ASP A 66 7.35 -12.36 -0.80
C ASP A 66 6.23 -12.08 0.21
N LYS A 67 6.55 -11.44 1.34
CA LYS A 67 5.57 -11.01 2.34
C LYS A 67 4.71 -9.87 1.81
N VAL A 68 3.48 -9.81 2.30
CA VAL A 68 2.54 -8.74 2.01
C VAL A 68 3.03 -7.44 2.65
N GLN A 69 3.16 -6.38 1.84
CA GLN A 69 3.56 -5.05 2.29
C GLN A 69 2.34 -4.17 2.44
N LYS A 70 2.22 -3.51 3.58
CA LYS A 70 1.12 -2.61 3.91
C LYS A 70 1.52 -1.18 3.56
N ARG A 71 0.62 -0.43 2.94
CA ARG A 71 0.81 0.99 2.60
C ARG A 71 -0.45 1.74 3.03
N GLU A 72 -0.28 2.64 3.97
CA GLU A 72 -1.34 3.57 4.36
C GLU A 72 -1.31 4.78 3.44
N HIS A 73 -2.48 5.24 3.05
CA HIS A 73 -2.70 6.42 2.24
C HIS A 73 -3.82 7.24 2.87
N ASP A 74 -3.51 8.47 3.23
CA ASP A 74 -4.47 9.48 3.67
C ASP A 74 -5.06 10.22 2.46
N GLY A 75 -6.39 10.34 2.40
CA GLY A 75 -7.09 11.20 1.42
C GLY A 75 -8.03 10.46 0.47
N LEU A 76 -8.61 11.23 -0.47
CA LEU A 76 -9.64 10.79 -1.43
C LEU A 76 -9.08 9.79 -2.46
N LEU A 77 -9.10 8.51 -2.12
CA LEU A 77 -8.93 7.41 -3.06
C LEU A 77 -10.32 6.86 -3.43
N ASN A 78 -10.67 6.95 -4.72
CA ASN A 78 -11.85 6.24 -5.23
C ASN A 78 -11.47 4.76 -5.31
N SER A 79 -11.91 3.94 -4.37
CA SER A 79 -11.62 2.50 -4.38
C SER A 79 -12.81 1.72 -4.94
N GLU A 80 -12.62 1.03 -6.06
CA GLU A 80 -13.49 -0.07 -6.48
C GLU A 80 -12.76 -1.36 -6.11
N PHE A 81 -13.14 -1.99 -5.00
CA PHE A 81 -12.55 -3.25 -4.55
C PHE A 81 -13.57 -4.38 -4.56
#